data_AF-A0A9P8IMS2-F1
#
_entry.id   AF-A0A9P8IMS2-F1
#
_cell.length_a   1.000
_cell.length_b   1.000
_cell.length_c   1.000
_cell.angle_alpha   90.00
_cell.angle_beta   90.00
_cell.angle_gamma   90.00
#
_symmetry.space_group_name_H-M   'P 1'
#
loop_
_entity.id
_entity.type
_entity.pdbx_description
1 polymer ?
#
loop_
_entity_poly.entity_id
_entity_poly.type
_entity_poly.pdbx_seq_one_letter_code
_entity_poly.pdbx_strand_id
1 'polypeptide(L)'
;MPRPKTDQEIQKTWTPLQWKFMYWYDANTAAICECSAPGAAWNAFDKLVAKFFPDKKDQQAFDVWADEWLDRHAQRLMYKPGPKEFIAQVMATNFTDNQATSELLKTIAFNDMPWVPIGRSKYGGVSTYYAFKPKADYLRPDLVVPGPDVVGDYILAMKLESKTRSSSGLAPASTLSNLFNSSSESTSIGETAYLRERASTATTFPPSIFSPTKENPNKASDKDGYLVFAQIGTLYVYGGKYFDANPKNMPKINEGPWWLNGFAVVVQLSNKGQPGAVYVVYNDAPSKKVKYKEYDGPDEELLTDLDGAAANHVPGKLHPKMKVQFTVAKIAESMNNLGNLMNVFNFEKVATEKRPIQSTRIVTNKNKEKFILHANPLPKQPPTAGGPASPTRGPVPPSRGPNTPPRGPNTLPRDSNSPTPTWRY
;
A
#
# COMPACT_ATOMS: atom_id res chain seq x y z
N MET A 1 14.12 -20.37 13.41
CA MET A 1 14.51 -19.74 14.69
C MET A 1 13.28 -19.51 15.53
N PRO A 2 13.33 -19.65 16.86
CA PRO A 2 12.24 -19.24 17.74
C PRO A 2 11.98 -17.73 17.62
N ARG A 3 10.76 -17.29 17.95
CA ARG A 3 10.44 -15.85 17.97
C ARG A 3 11.39 -15.11 18.91
N PRO A 4 12.06 -14.03 18.45
CA PRO A 4 12.85 -13.17 19.31
C PRO A 4 11.99 -12.57 20.43
N LYS A 5 12.55 -12.53 21.62
CA LYS A 5 11.92 -11.89 22.77
C LYS A 5 11.80 -10.38 22.54
N THR A 6 10.73 -9.78 23.03
CA THR A 6 10.58 -8.32 23.14
C THR A 6 11.52 -7.76 24.20
N ASP A 7 11.76 -6.44 24.19
CA ASP A 7 12.60 -5.79 25.21
C ASP A 7 12.05 -6.07 26.62
N GLN A 8 10.74 -6.02 26.79
CA GLN A 8 10.07 -6.32 28.07
C GLN A 8 10.24 -7.78 28.51
N GLU A 9 10.18 -8.72 27.57
CA GLU A 9 10.37 -10.15 27.87
C GLU A 9 11.82 -10.44 28.29
N ILE A 10 12.80 -9.82 27.62
CA ILE A 10 14.22 -9.92 27.99
C ILE A 10 14.45 -9.32 29.38
N GLN A 11 14.01 -8.08 29.58
CA GLN A 11 14.20 -7.36 30.85
C GLN A 11 13.54 -8.04 32.05
N LYS A 12 12.39 -8.70 31.86
CA LYS A 12 11.74 -9.48 32.92
C LYS A 12 12.57 -10.66 33.41
N THR A 13 13.47 -11.18 32.58
CA THR A 13 14.36 -12.29 32.94
C THR A 13 15.66 -11.84 33.59
N TRP A 14 15.91 -10.53 33.67
CA TRP A 14 17.17 -10.00 34.16
C TRP A 14 17.33 -10.16 35.67
N THR A 15 18.49 -10.70 36.03
CA THR A 15 19.00 -10.72 37.41
C THR A 15 19.50 -9.33 37.84
N PRO A 16 19.72 -9.09 39.15
CA PRO A 16 20.36 -7.84 39.62
C PRO A 16 21.72 -7.57 38.96
N LEU A 17 22.47 -8.61 38.62
CA LEU A 17 23.75 -8.49 37.92
C LEU A 17 23.57 -8.01 36.47
N GLN A 18 22.56 -8.52 35.76
CA GLN A 18 22.26 -8.06 34.39
C GLN A 18 21.74 -6.62 34.35
N TRP A 19 20.97 -6.20 35.36
CA TRP A 19 20.63 -4.78 35.52
C TRP A 19 21.88 -3.92 35.75
N LYS A 20 22.85 -4.40 36.55
CA LYS A 20 24.13 -3.71 36.72
C LYS A 20 24.90 -3.60 35.41
N PHE A 21 24.87 -4.62 34.54
CA PHE A 21 25.46 -4.54 33.19
C PHE A 21 24.80 -3.48 32.33
N MET A 22 23.46 -3.43 32.30
CA MET A 22 22.71 -2.39 31.57
C MET A 22 23.09 -0.98 32.02
N TYR A 23 23.06 -0.72 33.33
CA TYR A 23 23.40 0.62 33.87
C TYR A 23 24.84 1.00 33.57
N TRP A 24 25.77 0.04 33.66
CA TRP A 24 27.16 0.28 33.30
C TRP A 24 27.30 0.60 31.79
N TYR A 25 26.65 -0.18 30.92
CA TYR A 25 26.71 0.00 29.47
C TYR A 25 26.19 1.40 29.07
N ASP A 26 25.05 1.81 29.62
CA ASP A 26 24.46 3.12 29.36
C ASP A 26 25.33 4.27 29.90
N ALA A 27 25.97 4.09 31.05
CA ALA A 27 26.84 5.13 31.64
C ALA A 27 28.20 5.25 30.92
N ASN A 28 28.63 4.23 30.18
CA ASN A 28 29.97 4.16 29.57
C ASN A 28 29.96 4.23 28.04
N THR A 29 28.86 4.65 27.41
CA THR A 29 28.71 4.64 25.94
C THR A 29 29.87 5.32 25.20
N ALA A 30 30.39 6.44 25.71
CA ALA A 30 31.54 7.13 25.10
C ALA A 30 32.81 6.26 25.09
N ALA A 31 33.16 5.64 26.22
CA ALA A 31 34.31 4.75 26.33
C ALA A 31 34.13 3.47 25.50
N ILE A 32 32.90 2.99 25.39
CA ILE A 32 32.55 1.85 24.53
C ILE A 32 32.76 2.21 23.06
N CYS A 33 32.34 3.40 22.61
CA CYS A 33 32.59 3.87 21.25
C CYS A 33 34.10 3.96 20.93
N GLU A 34 34.93 4.39 21.89
CA GLU A 34 36.39 4.42 21.71
C GLU A 34 37.01 3.03 21.50
N CYS A 35 36.37 1.97 22.02
CA CYS A 35 36.84 0.59 21.80
C CYS A 35 36.71 0.13 20.34
N SER A 36 35.93 0.84 19.52
CA SER A 36 35.77 0.56 18.08
C SER A 36 36.44 1.61 17.19
N ALA A 37 37.20 2.55 17.76
CA ALA A 37 37.87 3.60 17.01
C ALA A 37 39.04 3.05 16.15
N PRO A 38 39.38 3.71 15.02
CA PRO A 38 40.56 3.35 14.24
C PRO A 38 41.83 3.31 15.11
N GLY A 39 42.52 2.18 15.13
CA GLY A 39 43.72 1.96 15.94
C GLY A 39 43.47 1.42 17.36
N ALA A 40 42.21 1.21 17.76
CA ALA A 40 41.89 0.49 18.99
C ALA A 40 42.40 -0.97 18.92
N ALA A 41 42.80 -1.51 20.07
CA ALA A 41 43.18 -2.91 20.17
C ALA A 41 41.96 -3.82 19.89
N TRP A 42 42.18 -4.96 19.24
CA TRP A 42 41.10 -5.90 18.89
C TRP A 42 40.28 -6.39 20.10
N ASN A 43 40.87 -6.38 21.31
CA ASN A 43 40.23 -6.74 22.57
C ASN A 43 40.01 -5.52 23.50
N ALA A 44 39.92 -4.30 22.97
CA ALA A 44 39.74 -3.10 23.77
C ALA A 44 38.44 -3.16 24.59
N PHE A 45 37.36 -3.67 24.01
CA PHE A 45 36.07 -3.82 24.70
C PHE A 45 36.16 -4.84 25.85
N ASP A 46 36.74 -6.02 25.60
CA ASP A 46 36.93 -7.05 26.65
C ASP A 46 37.78 -6.53 27.81
N LYS A 47 38.83 -5.74 27.51
CA LYS A 47 39.66 -5.08 28.54
C LYS A 47 38.87 -4.06 29.34
N LEU A 48 37.99 -3.30 28.69
CA LEU A 48 37.11 -2.35 29.36
C LEU A 48 36.12 -3.08 30.29
N VAL A 49 35.49 -4.16 29.82
CA VAL A 49 34.62 -5.00 30.65
C VAL A 49 35.38 -5.57 31.84
N ALA A 50 36.55 -6.17 31.63
CA ALA A 50 37.38 -6.77 32.69
C ALA A 50 37.86 -5.76 33.74
N LYS A 51 38.00 -4.48 33.37
CA LYS A 51 38.33 -3.40 34.31
C LYS A 51 37.20 -3.14 35.32
N PHE A 52 35.95 -3.23 34.89
CA PHE A 52 34.77 -2.94 35.73
C PHE A 52 34.16 -4.20 36.36
N PHE A 53 34.36 -5.35 35.73
CA PHE A 53 33.93 -6.67 36.20
C PHE A 53 35.16 -7.59 36.26
N PRO A 54 35.99 -7.50 37.31
CA PRO A 54 37.24 -8.25 37.39
C PRO A 54 37.06 -9.76 37.63
N ASP A 55 35.91 -10.18 38.16
CA ASP A 55 35.58 -11.60 38.29
C ASP A 55 35.28 -12.19 36.91
N LYS A 56 35.94 -13.30 36.57
CA LYS A 56 35.71 -14.03 35.32
C LYS A 56 34.28 -14.54 35.18
N LYS A 57 33.60 -14.86 36.28
CA LYS A 57 32.19 -15.29 36.22
C LYS A 57 31.27 -14.15 35.80
N ASP A 58 31.54 -12.94 36.29
CA ASP A 58 30.78 -11.75 35.90
C ASP A 58 31.05 -11.37 34.44
N GLN A 59 32.28 -11.54 33.95
CA GLN A 59 32.62 -11.35 32.53
C GLN A 59 31.85 -12.33 31.64
N GLN A 60 31.84 -13.62 31.98
CA GLN A 60 31.06 -14.62 31.23
C GLN A 60 29.56 -14.33 31.27
N ALA A 61 29.03 -13.87 32.41
CA ALA A 61 27.65 -13.45 32.52
C ALA A 61 27.35 -12.19 31.69
N PHE A 62 28.32 -11.28 31.58
CA PHE A 62 28.23 -10.10 30.72
C PHE A 62 28.14 -10.50 29.26
N ASP A 63 28.97 -11.44 28.79
CA ASP A 63 28.93 -11.92 27.40
C ASP A 63 27.55 -12.50 27.05
N VAL A 64 26.99 -13.34 27.92
CA VAL A 64 25.63 -13.90 27.73
C VAL A 64 24.56 -12.80 27.69
N TRP A 65 24.69 -11.79 28.55
CA TRP A 65 23.78 -10.64 28.53
C TRP A 65 23.95 -9.78 27.27
N ALA A 66 25.18 -9.56 26.82
CA ALA A 66 25.52 -8.78 25.64
C ALA A 66 24.98 -9.47 24.37
N ASP A 67 25.16 -10.78 24.26
CA ASP A 67 24.60 -11.59 23.17
C ASP A 67 23.07 -11.54 23.17
N GLU A 68 22.39 -11.56 24.32
CA GLU A 68 20.92 -11.47 24.34
C GLU A 68 20.44 -10.03 24.07
N TRP A 69 21.05 -9.03 24.69
CA TRP A 69 20.55 -7.66 24.65
C TRP A 69 21.07 -6.89 23.44
N LEU A 70 22.36 -6.89 23.15
CA LEU A 70 22.92 -6.07 22.07
C LEU A 70 22.59 -6.67 20.70
N ASP A 71 22.56 -7.99 20.57
CA ASP A 71 22.20 -8.68 19.32
C ASP A 71 20.69 -8.76 19.07
N ARG A 72 19.84 -8.35 20.03
CA ARG A 72 18.37 -8.51 19.96
C ARG A 72 17.76 -7.93 18.68
N HIS A 73 18.32 -6.82 18.19
CA HIS A 73 17.83 -6.15 16.98
C HIS A 73 18.20 -6.95 15.73
N ALA A 74 19.42 -7.48 15.65
CA ALA A 74 19.83 -8.35 14.54
C ALA A 74 19.00 -9.64 14.54
N GLN A 75 18.77 -10.25 15.71
CA GLN A 75 17.91 -11.44 15.82
C GLN A 75 16.46 -11.16 15.37
N ARG A 76 15.94 -9.96 15.65
CA ARG A 76 14.62 -9.51 15.15
C ARG A 76 14.60 -9.31 13.65
N LEU A 77 15.66 -8.74 13.08
CA LEU A 77 15.80 -8.57 11.62
C LEU A 77 15.93 -9.92 10.91
N MET A 78 16.66 -10.87 11.48
CA MET A 78 16.83 -12.22 10.92
C MET A 78 15.62 -13.14 11.15
N TYR A 79 14.64 -12.69 11.94
CA TYR A 79 13.46 -13.49 12.23
C TYR A 79 12.53 -13.57 11.03
N LYS A 80 12.12 -14.80 10.71
CA LYS A 80 11.17 -15.10 9.65
C LYS A 80 9.82 -15.46 10.29
N PRO A 81 8.87 -14.51 10.40
CA PRO A 81 7.57 -14.81 10.98
C PRO A 81 6.86 -15.88 10.15
N GLY A 82 6.12 -16.77 10.80
CA GLY A 82 5.30 -17.75 10.09
C GLY A 82 4.05 -17.11 9.45
N PRO A 83 3.40 -17.75 8.46
CA PRO A 83 2.18 -17.20 7.84
C PRO A 83 1.07 -16.90 8.85
N LYS A 84 0.86 -17.80 9.82
CA LYS A 84 -0.14 -17.63 10.89
C LYS A 84 0.18 -16.45 11.81
N GLU A 85 1.47 -16.23 12.08
CA GLU A 85 1.90 -15.11 12.92
C GLU A 85 1.66 -13.78 12.21
N PHE A 86 2.02 -13.68 10.93
CA PHE A 86 1.74 -12.48 10.14
C PHE A 86 0.23 -12.21 10.04
N ILE A 87 -0.58 -13.24 9.78
CA ILE A 87 -2.06 -13.12 9.81
C ILE A 87 -2.54 -12.57 11.16
N ALA A 88 -2.03 -13.11 12.27
CA ALA A 88 -2.39 -12.65 13.60
C ALA A 88 -1.96 -11.18 13.85
N GLN A 89 -0.79 -10.77 13.38
CA GLN A 89 -0.31 -9.39 13.47
C GLN A 89 -1.22 -8.43 12.71
N VAL A 90 -1.57 -8.76 11.46
CA VAL A 90 -2.52 -7.95 10.67
C VAL A 90 -3.87 -7.85 11.38
N MET A 91 -4.38 -8.97 11.89
CA MET A 91 -5.68 -9.01 12.60
C MET A 91 -5.68 -8.25 13.92
N ALA A 92 -4.54 -8.16 14.60
CA ALA A 92 -4.39 -7.40 15.85
C ALA A 92 -4.14 -5.89 15.62
N THR A 93 -3.83 -5.48 14.38
CA THR A 93 -3.49 -4.09 14.08
C THR A 93 -4.74 -3.23 14.01
N ASN A 94 -4.81 -2.20 14.85
CA ASN A 94 -5.78 -1.13 14.70
C ASN A 94 -5.19 -0.04 13.77
N PHE A 95 -5.71 0.04 12.56
CA PHE A 95 -5.22 0.97 11.53
C PHE A 95 -5.58 2.44 11.78
N THR A 96 -6.32 2.77 12.86
CA THR A 96 -6.47 4.16 13.34
C THR A 96 -5.35 4.58 14.30
N ASP A 97 -4.56 3.62 14.79
CA ASP A 97 -3.40 3.86 15.64
C ASP A 97 -2.11 3.86 14.80
N ASN A 98 -1.47 5.03 14.77
CA ASN A 98 -0.22 5.22 14.03
C ASN A 98 0.90 4.34 14.58
N GLN A 99 0.94 4.07 15.88
CA GLN A 99 1.98 3.24 16.48
C GLN A 99 1.83 1.79 16.04
N ALA A 100 0.64 1.21 16.25
CA ALA A 100 0.34 -0.16 15.82
C ALA A 100 0.56 -0.35 14.32
N THR A 101 0.15 0.63 13.50
CA THR A 101 0.35 0.57 12.06
C THR A 101 1.83 0.70 11.67
N SER A 102 2.58 1.58 12.33
CA SER A 102 4.03 1.72 12.10
C SER A 102 4.78 0.44 12.45
N GLU A 103 4.39 -0.26 13.52
CA GLU A 103 4.96 -1.54 13.91
C GLU A 103 4.73 -2.61 12.84
N LEU A 104 3.49 -2.75 12.33
CA LEU A 104 3.19 -3.67 11.25
C LEU A 104 4.01 -3.36 9.98
N LEU A 105 4.09 -2.09 9.59
CA LEU A 105 4.86 -1.67 8.41
C LEU A 105 6.35 -1.93 8.57
N LYS A 106 6.92 -1.71 9.76
CA LYS A 106 8.31 -2.05 10.08
C LYS A 106 8.53 -3.56 9.95
N THR A 107 7.61 -4.38 10.45
CA THR A 107 7.71 -5.84 10.28
C THR A 107 7.73 -6.22 8.81
N ILE A 108 6.82 -5.67 7.99
CA ILE A 108 6.78 -5.94 6.54
C ILE A 108 8.07 -5.50 5.84
N ALA A 109 8.66 -4.37 6.25
CA ALA A 109 9.83 -3.78 5.59
C ALA A 109 11.16 -4.42 5.99
N PHE A 110 11.30 -4.83 7.26
CA PHE A 110 12.59 -5.22 7.83
C PHE A 110 12.76 -6.72 8.05
N ASN A 111 11.67 -7.49 8.10
CA ASN A 111 11.76 -8.93 8.30
C ASN A 111 11.73 -9.67 6.97
N ASP A 112 12.29 -10.88 6.94
CA ASP A 112 12.09 -11.78 5.82
C ASP A 112 10.67 -12.38 5.90
N MET A 113 9.75 -11.74 5.17
CA MET A 113 8.33 -12.01 5.25
C MET A 113 7.94 -13.37 4.64
N PRO A 114 7.06 -14.14 5.29
CA PRO A 114 6.67 -15.46 4.83
C PRO A 114 5.86 -15.39 3.54
N TRP A 115 5.93 -16.47 2.77
CA TRP A 115 4.87 -16.81 1.83
C TRP A 115 3.59 -17.08 2.60
N VAL A 116 2.53 -16.33 2.33
CA VAL A 116 1.21 -16.54 2.96
C VAL A 116 0.31 -17.28 1.97
N PRO A 117 0.01 -18.58 2.21
CA PRO A 117 -0.88 -19.32 1.33
C PRO A 117 -2.29 -18.75 1.33
N ILE A 118 -2.92 -18.68 0.16
CA ILE A 118 -4.35 -18.38 0.04
C ILE A 118 -5.12 -19.70 -0.13
N GLY A 119 -4.68 -20.53 -1.07
CA GLY A 119 -5.33 -21.79 -1.38
C GLY A 119 -5.20 -22.19 -2.84
N ARG A 120 -6.06 -23.11 -3.26
CA ARG A 120 -6.25 -23.53 -4.64
C ARG A 120 -7.57 -23.02 -5.20
N SER A 121 -7.56 -22.66 -6.48
CA SER A 121 -8.75 -22.23 -7.19
C SER A 121 -8.76 -22.76 -8.62
N LYS A 122 -9.97 -23.03 -9.14
CA LYS A 122 -10.24 -23.34 -10.55
C LYS A 122 -10.95 -22.15 -11.19
N TYR A 123 -10.22 -21.05 -11.34
CA TYR A 123 -10.76 -19.82 -11.92
C TYR A 123 -10.45 -19.76 -13.42
N GLY A 124 -11.37 -19.23 -14.23
CA GLY A 124 -11.14 -19.03 -15.67
C GLY A 124 -10.73 -20.30 -16.44
N GLY A 125 -11.08 -21.48 -15.94
CA GLY A 125 -10.75 -22.79 -16.53
C GLY A 125 -9.37 -23.36 -16.15
N VAL A 126 -8.60 -22.68 -15.30
CA VAL A 126 -7.25 -23.13 -14.89
C VAL A 126 -7.25 -23.45 -13.40
N SER A 127 -6.88 -24.69 -13.06
CA SER A 127 -6.61 -25.10 -11.68
C SER A 127 -5.17 -24.76 -11.31
N THR A 128 -4.99 -23.94 -10.27
CA THR A 128 -3.67 -23.58 -9.74
C THR A 128 -3.74 -23.12 -8.28
N TYR A 129 -2.58 -22.85 -7.69
CA TYR A 129 -2.41 -22.35 -6.33
C TYR A 129 -2.12 -20.85 -6.32
N TYR A 130 -2.50 -20.21 -5.22
CA TYR A 130 -2.29 -18.79 -4.97
C TYR A 130 -1.73 -18.59 -3.57
N ALA A 131 -0.80 -17.65 -3.49
CA ALA A 131 -0.21 -17.17 -2.25
C ALA A 131 0.08 -15.68 -2.42
N PHE A 132 0.42 -15.00 -1.33
CA PHE A 132 0.90 -13.64 -1.42
C PHE A 132 2.17 -13.46 -0.58
N LYS A 133 3.01 -12.52 -0.99
CA LYS A 133 4.17 -12.09 -0.23
C LYS A 133 3.85 -10.74 0.43
N PRO A 134 4.03 -10.60 1.75
CA PRO A 134 3.73 -9.34 2.43
C PRO A 134 4.52 -8.16 1.87
N LYS A 135 3.81 -7.06 1.60
CA LYS A 135 4.30 -5.82 0.99
C LYS A 135 3.22 -4.74 1.11
N ALA A 136 3.60 -3.50 1.44
CA ALA A 136 2.63 -2.46 1.82
C ALA A 136 2.54 -1.27 0.84
N ASP A 137 3.34 -1.26 -0.22
CA ASP A 137 3.57 -0.10 -1.09
C ASP A 137 3.42 -0.42 -2.59
N TYR A 138 2.57 -1.41 -2.91
CA TYR A 138 2.45 -1.88 -4.29
C TYR A 138 1.52 -1.00 -5.15
N LEU A 139 0.33 -0.68 -4.64
CA LEU A 139 -0.62 0.24 -5.26
C LEU A 139 -0.25 1.68 -4.94
N ARG A 140 -0.59 2.58 -5.86
CA ARG A 140 -0.47 4.03 -5.67
C ARG A 140 -1.82 4.70 -5.91
N PRO A 141 -2.13 5.79 -5.20
CA PRO A 141 -3.34 6.57 -5.46
C PRO A 141 -3.27 7.23 -6.85
N ASP A 142 -4.34 7.11 -7.64
CA ASP A 142 -4.55 7.93 -8.84
C ASP A 142 -4.87 9.39 -8.47
N LEU A 143 -5.48 9.59 -7.29
CA LEU A 143 -5.88 10.89 -6.75
C LEU A 143 -5.32 11.08 -5.34
N VAL A 144 -4.39 12.04 -5.20
CA VAL A 144 -3.84 12.46 -3.91
C VAL A 144 -4.58 13.70 -3.43
N VAL A 145 -5.26 13.60 -2.29
CA VAL A 145 -5.95 14.74 -1.68
C VAL A 145 -4.97 15.41 -0.71
N PRO A 146 -4.50 16.65 -0.95
CA PRO A 146 -3.46 17.27 -0.13
C PRO A 146 -3.95 17.66 1.27
N GLY A 147 -3.21 17.31 2.33
CA GLY A 147 -3.53 17.70 3.71
C GLY A 147 -2.66 17.00 4.76
N PRO A 148 -2.59 17.54 5.99
CA PRO A 148 -1.75 17.01 7.06
C PRO A 148 -2.21 15.64 7.59
N ASP A 149 -3.49 15.31 7.44
CA ASP A 149 -4.10 14.08 7.98
C ASP A 149 -4.17 12.93 6.96
N VAL A 150 -3.47 13.07 5.83
CA VAL A 150 -3.45 12.07 4.76
C VAL A 150 -2.63 10.87 5.22
N VAL A 151 -3.26 9.71 5.16
CA VAL A 151 -2.57 8.45 5.41
C VAL A 151 -1.68 8.16 4.21
N GLY A 152 -0.46 7.67 4.46
CA GLY A 152 0.47 7.28 3.39
C GLY A 152 -0.11 6.18 2.50
N ASP A 153 0.64 5.82 1.45
CA ASP A 153 0.17 4.92 0.38
C ASP A 153 -0.28 3.52 0.85
N TYR A 154 -0.06 3.16 2.12
CA TYR A 154 -0.46 1.89 2.71
C TYR A 154 -1.96 1.79 3.06
N ILE A 155 -2.69 2.90 3.25
CA ILE A 155 -4.17 2.90 3.37
C ILE A 155 -4.76 3.74 2.26
N LEU A 156 -5.61 3.11 1.45
CA LEU A 156 -6.22 3.70 0.27
C LEU A 156 -7.72 3.47 0.25
N ALA A 157 -8.41 4.24 -0.58
CA ALA A 157 -9.85 4.12 -0.80
C ALA A 157 -10.16 3.98 -2.28
N MET A 158 -11.19 3.20 -2.61
CA MET A 158 -11.71 3.09 -3.98
C MET A 158 -13.23 3.03 -3.97
N LYS A 159 -13.86 3.53 -5.03
CA LYS A 159 -15.31 3.38 -5.20
C LYS A 159 -15.61 2.06 -5.93
N LEU A 160 -16.43 1.20 -5.33
CA LEU A 160 -16.87 -0.07 -5.91
C LEU A 160 -18.05 0.11 -6.87
N GLU A 161 -18.97 1.02 -6.55
CA GLU A 161 -20.15 1.30 -7.40
C GLU A 161 -19.78 2.07 -8.68
N SER A 162 -19.94 1.42 -9.82
CA SER A 162 -20.30 2.12 -11.06
C SER A 162 -21.77 2.50 -10.95
N LYS A 163 -22.11 3.77 -11.17
CA LYS A 163 -23.49 4.14 -11.49
C LYS A 163 -23.91 3.33 -12.72
N THR A 164 -24.58 2.19 -12.54
CA THR A 164 -25.57 1.77 -13.52
C THR A 164 -26.58 2.91 -13.55
N ARG A 165 -26.70 3.60 -14.68
CA ARG A 165 -27.96 4.28 -14.99
C ARG A 165 -29.02 3.18 -14.91
N SER A 166 -29.70 3.06 -13.78
CA SER A 166 -30.99 2.39 -13.76
C SER A 166 -31.81 3.08 -14.84
N SER A 167 -32.13 2.33 -15.88
CA SER A 167 -33.19 2.67 -16.83
C SER A 167 -34.47 2.79 -16.01
N SER A 168 -34.70 3.99 -15.49
CA SER A 168 -35.92 4.31 -14.76
C SER A 168 -37.04 4.41 -15.78
N GLY A 169 -37.88 3.37 -15.76
CA GLY A 169 -39.32 3.51 -15.89
C GLY A 169 -39.85 3.95 -17.24
N LEU A 170 -40.12 2.98 -18.11
CA LEU A 170 -41.40 2.89 -18.81
C LEU A 170 -41.75 1.40 -18.87
N ALA A 171 -42.69 0.97 -18.03
CA ALA A 171 -43.30 -0.34 -18.15
C ALA A 171 -44.23 -0.35 -19.37
N PRO A 172 -44.27 -1.44 -20.16
CA PRO A 172 -45.46 -1.76 -20.94
C PRO A 172 -46.25 -2.86 -20.24
N ALA A 173 -47.55 -2.61 -20.12
CA ALA A 173 -48.54 -3.54 -19.61
C ALA A 173 -48.57 -4.85 -20.42
N SER A 174 -48.82 -5.95 -19.74
CA SER A 174 -49.07 -7.25 -20.36
C SER A 174 -50.41 -7.26 -21.08
N THR A 175 -50.44 -7.60 -22.37
CA THR A 175 -51.51 -8.42 -22.97
C THR A 175 -51.01 -9.15 -24.22
N LEU A 176 -51.37 -10.43 -24.32
CA LEU A 176 -51.14 -11.35 -25.42
C LEU A 176 -51.85 -10.93 -26.71
N SER A 177 -51.19 -11.05 -27.87
CA SER A 177 -51.80 -11.58 -29.11
C SER A 177 -50.73 -11.87 -30.16
N ASN A 178 -50.88 -13.04 -30.79
CA ASN A 178 -50.02 -13.62 -31.82
C ASN A 178 -50.06 -12.84 -33.17
N LEU A 179 -49.08 -13.19 -34.02
CA LEU A 179 -49.13 -13.33 -35.50
C LEU A 179 -48.48 -12.26 -36.41
N PHE A 180 -47.56 -12.80 -37.24
CA PHE A 180 -47.14 -12.45 -38.62
C PHE A 180 -46.11 -11.33 -38.93
N ASN A 181 -44.96 -11.82 -39.44
CA ASN A 181 -44.14 -11.39 -40.59
C ASN A 181 -44.28 -9.97 -41.18
N SER A 182 -43.14 -9.29 -41.37
CA SER A 182 -42.42 -9.19 -42.67
C SER A 182 -41.53 -7.95 -42.76
N SER A 183 -40.32 -8.16 -43.28
CA SER A 183 -39.44 -7.25 -44.02
C SER A 183 -40.10 -6.00 -44.64
N SER A 184 -39.47 -4.83 -44.48
CA SER A 184 -39.05 -3.95 -45.59
C SER A 184 -38.22 -2.75 -45.11
N GLU A 185 -37.22 -2.40 -45.94
CA GLU A 185 -36.44 -1.17 -45.94
C GLU A 185 -37.33 0.08 -46.00
N SER A 186 -36.89 1.23 -45.45
CA SER A 186 -36.62 2.43 -46.26
C SER A 186 -36.12 3.63 -45.42
N THR A 187 -35.17 4.28 -46.06
CA THR A 187 -34.43 5.52 -45.88
C THR A 187 -35.23 6.80 -45.56
N SER A 188 -34.55 7.72 -44.85
CA SER A 188 -34.30 9.13 -45.27
C SER A 188 -34.85 10.27 -44.41
N ILE A 189 -33.94 11.23 -44.14
CA ILE A 189 -34.07 12.70 -44.08
C ILE A 189 -35.05 13.23 -43.00
N GLY A 190 -34.66 13.99 -41.97
CA GLY A 190 -33.74 15.13 -41.97
C GLY A 190 -34.59 16.41 -41.88
N GLU A 191 -34.60 17.10 -40.74
CA GLU A 191 -34.55 18.57 -40.67
C GLU A 191 -34.65 19.09 -39.22
N THR A 192 -33.69 19.95 -38.93
CA THR A 192 -33.54 20.80 -37.76
C THR A 192 -34.49 22.00 -37.83
N ALA A 193 -35.11 22.36 -36.72
CA ALA A 193 -35.59 23.73 -36.48
C ALA A 193 -35.38 24.11 -35.01
N TYR A 194 -34.47 25.06 -34.78
CA TYR A 194 -34.31 25.79 -33.52
C TYR A 194 -35.23 27.02 -33.52
N LEU A 195 -36.04 27.20 -32.47
CA LEU A 195 -36.57 28.51 -32.06
C LEU A 195 -36.66 28.63 -30.52
N ARG A 196 -35.60 29.24 -29.99
CA ARG A 196 -35.43 30.28 -28.94
C ARG A 196 -36.62 30.77 -28.04
N GLU A 197 -36.32 30.80 -26.72
CA GLU A 197 -36.68 31.73 -25.59
C GLU A 197 -38.18 32.02 -25.26
N ARG A 198 -38.65 32.38 -24.04
CA ARG A 198 -38.06 32.98 -22.82
C ARG A 198 -39.05 32.92 -21.62
N ALA A 199 -38.48 33.09 -20.41
CA ALA A 199 -39.04 33.68 -19.16
C ALA A 199 -40.07 32.87 -18.35
N SER A 200 -39.72 32.35 -17.16
CA SER A 200 -39.54 33.02 -15.86
C SER A 200 -40.83 33.47 -15.18
N THR A 201 -41.19 32.80 -14.08
CA THR A 201 -41.77 33.43 -12.89
C THR A 201 -41.28 32.70 -11.64
N ALA A 202 -40.87 33.51 -10.67
CA ALA A 202 -40.23 33.13 -9.42
C ALA A 202 -41.28 32.92 -8.32
N THR A 203 -41.02 31.99 -7.39
CA THR A 203 -41.56 32.10 -6.02
C THR A 203 -40.70 31.33 -5.02
N THR A 204 -39.91 32.09 -4.28
CA THR A 204 -39.76 32.08 -2.82
C THR A 204 -39.53 30.73 -2.10
N PHE A 205 -38.29 30.52 -1.65
CA PHE A 205 -37.94 29.57 -0.60
C PHE A 205 -38.41 30.06 0.78
N PRO A 206 -38.96 29.18 1.64
CA PRO A 206 -38.81 29.31 3.08
C PRO A 206 -37.71 28.36 3.61
N PRO A 207 -36.90 28.79 4.59
CA PRO A 207 -35.86 27.98 5.20
C PRO A 207 -36.47 27.15 6.34
N SER A 208 -36.27 25.82 6.38
CA SER A 208 -36.44 25.10 7.65
C SER A 208 -35.69 23.78 7.74
N ILE A 209 -34.81 23.76 8.74
CA ILE A 209 -34.62 22.70 9.74
C ILE A 209 -33.86 21.46 9.25
N PHE A 210 -32.53 21.52 9.44
CA PHE A 210 -31.74 20.36 9.79
C PHE A 210 -32.30 19.71 11.05
N SER A 211 -32.74 18.46 10.95
CA SER A 211 -32.83 17.54 12.08
C SER A 211 -31.91 16.35 11.83
N PRO A 212 -31.02 16.00 12.78
CA PRO A 212 -30.13 14.86 12.62
C PRO A 212 -30.88 13.58 12.99
N THR A 213 -31.24 12.77 12.00
CA THR A 213 -31.73 11.41 12.25
C THR A 213 -30.55 10.58 12.76
N LYS A 214 -30.65 10.10 13.99
CA LYS A 214 -29.71 9.18 14.65
C LYS A 214 -29.46 7.94 13.77
N GLU A 215 -28.27 7.84 13.19
CA GLU A 215 -27.75 6.59 12.65
C GLU A 215 -26.88 5.87 13.70
N ASN A 216 -27.10 4.57 13.80
CA ASN A 216 -26.53 3.67 14.77
C ASN A 216 -25.03 3.40 14.45
N PRO A 217 -24.07 3.71 15.33
CA PRO A 217 -22.63 3.82 15.00
C PRO A 217 -21.87 2.48 14.86
N ASN A 218 -22.55 1.34 14.91
CA ASN A 218 -21.91 0.02 14.96
C ASN A 218 -22.21 -0.90 13.76
N LYS A 219 -22.73 -0.37 12.66
CA LYS A 219 -22.76 -1.08 11.39
C LYS A 219 -22.13 -0.18 10.35
N ALA A 220 -21.01 -0.61 9.75
CA ALA A 220 -20.59 -0.02 8.49
C ALA A 220 -21.82 -0.05 7.57
N SER A 221 -22.27 1.12 7.16
CA SER A 221 -23.34 1.21 6.19
C SER A 221 -22.75 0.70 4.88
N ASP A 222 -23.21 -0.48 4.42
CA ASP A 222 -23.03 -0.96 3.04
C ASP A 222 -23.53 0.04 1.98
N LYS A 223 -24.06 1.22 2.37
CA LYS A 223 -24.63 2.23 1.48
C LYS A 223 -23.62 3.20 0.90
N ASP A 224 -22.43 3.32 1.47
CA ASP A 224 -21.38 4.13 0.86
C ASP A 224 -20.54 3.17 0.04
N GLY A 225 -20.79 3.09 -1.27
CA GLY A 225 -20.13 2.18 -2.21
C GLY A 225 -18.62 2.37 -2.39
N TYR A 226 -17.88 2.66 -1.31
CA TYR A 226 -16.45 2.80 -1.18
C TYR A 226 -15.87 1.64 -0.37
N LEU A 227 -14.72 1.15 -0.82
CA LEU A 227 -13.85 0.24 -0.11
C LEU A 227 -12.64 1.03 0.39
N VAL A 228 -12.48 1.11 1.71
CA VAL A 228 -11.21 1.54 2.33
C VAL A 228 -10.42 0.31 2.72
N PHE A 229 -9.13 0.29 2.39
CA PHE A 229 -8.31 -0.89 2.55
C PHE A 229 -6.86 -0.57 2.89
N ALA A 230 -6.22 -1.47 3.63
CA ALA A 230 -4.78 -1.48 3.83
C ALA A 230 -4.11 -2.46 2.86
N GLN A 231 -2.97 -2.08 2.29
CA GLN A 231 -2.15 -2.98 1.49
C GLN A 231 -1.38 -3.94 2.39
N ILE A 232 -1.47 -5.24 2.10
CA ILE A 232 -0.82 -6.27 2.93
C ILE A 232 0.10 -7.19 2.13
N GLY A 233 0.02 -7.21 0.80
CA GLY A 233 0.94 -7.99 -0.01
C GLY A 233 0.78 -7.88 -1.51
N THR A 234 1.61 -8.63 -2.22
CA THR A 234 1.50 -8.87 -3.66
C THR A 234 1.08 -10.30 -3.93
N LEU A 235 0.14 -10.48 -4.85
CA LEU A 235 -0.41 -11.78 -5.20
C LEU A 235 0.52 -12.51 -6.16
N TYR A 236 0.68 -13.80 -5.91
CA TYR A 236 1.42 -14.71 -6.76
C TYR A 236 0.54 -15.90 -7.15
N VAL A 237 0.84 -16.43 -8.32
CA VAL A 237 0.21 -17.63 -8.86
C VAL A 237 1.27 -18.71 -9.05
N TYR A 238 0.93 -19.96 -8.73
CA TYR A 238 1.81 -21.07 -9.02
C TYR A 238 1.86 -21.32 -10.53
N GLY A 239 3.07 -21.32 -11.07
CA GLY A 239 3.34 -21.44 -12.50
C GLY A 239 3.73 -22.82 -12.97
N GLY A 240 3.97 -23.74 -12.04
CA GLY A 240 4.34 -25.11 -12.35
C GLY A 240 3.19 -25.94 -12.91
N LYS A 241 3.47 -27.20 -13.23
CA LYS A 241 2.43 -28.18 -13.52
C LYS A 241 1.52 -28.34 -12.30
N TYR A 242 0.21 -28.32 -12.49
CA TYR A 242 -0.71 -28.56 -11.39
C TYR A 242 -0.51 -29.98 -10.82
N PHE A 243 -0.28 -30.05 -9.51
CA PHE A 243 -0.26 -31.27 -8.72
C PHE A 243 -1.29 -31.14 -7.61
N ASP A 244 -1.90 -32.23 -7.18
CA ASP A 244 -2.72 -32.19 -5.97
C ASP A 244 -1.84 -31.96 -4.73
N ALA A 245 -2.27 -31.02 -3.89
CA ALA A 245 -1.60 -30.71 -2.64
C ALA A 245 -1.80 -31.88 -1.67
N ASN A 246 -0.76 -32.71 -1.57
CA ASN A 246 -0.66 -33.80 -0.62
C ASN A 246 0.76 -33.77 -0.03
N PRO A 247 1.04 -34.43 1.10
CA PRO A 247 2.35 -34.35 1.76
C PRO A 247 3.54 -34.65 0.83
N LYS A 248 3.35 -35.51 -0.18
CA LYS A 248 4.38 -35.86 -1.16
C LYS A 248 4.66 -34.73 -2.17
N ASN A 249 3.64 -33.97 -2.56
CA ASN A 249 3.76 -32.88 -3.54
C ASN A 249 3.99 -31.51 -2.90
N MET A 250 3.66 -31.32 -1.62
CA MET A 250 3.81 -30.04 -0.91
C MET A 250 5.22 -29.45 -1.00
N PRO A 251 6.33 -30.22 -0.80
CA PRO A 251 7.67 -29.69 -0.98
C PRO A 251 7.89 -29.08 -2.38
N LYS A 252 7.44 -29.78 -3.43
CA LYS A 252 7.55 -29.33 -4.82
C LYS A 252 6.68 -28.11 -5.14
N ILE A 253 5.52 -27.98 -4.51
CA ILE A 253 4.63 -26.82 -4.68
C ILE A 253 5.25 -25.61 -3.97
N ASN A 254 5.81 -25.81 -2.78
CA ASN A 254 6.47 -24.76 -2.00
C ASN A 254 7.76 -24.25 -2.67
N GLU A 255 8.54 -25.15 -3.28
CA GLU A 255 9.77 -24.81 -4.03
C GLU A 255 9.51 -24.34 -5.47
N GLY A 256 8.38 -24.72 -6.05
CA GLY A 256 8.13 -24.55 -7.47
C GLY A 256 7.97 -23.09 -7.90
N PRO A 257 7.88 -22.82 -9.20
CA PRO A 257 7.90 -21.46 -9.69
C PRO A 257 6.60 -20.74 -9.29
N TRP A 258 6.76 -19.62 -8.59
CA TRP A 258 5.69 -18.69 -8.24
C TRP A 258 5.87 -17.41 -9.04
N TRP A 259 4.80 -16.94 -9.68
CA TRP A 259 4.85 -15.77 -10.54
C TRP A 259 4.03 -14.62 -9.97
N LEU A 260 4.62 -13.44 -9.96
CA LEU A 260 3.91 -12.20 -9.65
C LEU A 260 2.89 -11.93 -10.77
N ASN A 261 1.62 -11.67 -10.42
CA ASN A 261 0.54 -11.49 -11.41
C ASN A 261 -0.02 -10.07 -11.48
N GLY A 262 0.64 -9.10 -10.85
CA GLY A 262 0.26 -7.68 -10.92
C GLY A 262 -0.88 -7.27 -9.99
N PHE A 263 -1.36 -8.14 -9.11
CA PHE A 263 -2.37 -7.78 -8.11
C PHE A 263 -1.73 -7.50 -6.75
N ALA A 264 -2.21 -6.48 -6.06
CA ALA A 264 -2.03 -6.33 -4.63
C ALA A 264 -3.09 -7.16 -3.88
N VAL A 265 -2.71 -7.69 -2.73
CA VAL A 265 -3.62 -8.21 -1.72
C VAL A 265 -3.85 -7.10 -0.70
N VAL A 266 -5.12 -6.82 -0.43
CA VAL A 266 -5.55 -5.74 0.45
C VAL A 266 -6.59 -6.24 1.45
N VAL A 267 -6.58 -5.69 2.65
CA VAL A 267 -7.58 -5.97 3.69
C VAL A 267 -8.50 -4.77 3.85
N GLN A 268 -9.81 -5.01 3.78
CA GLN A 268 -10.82 -3.99 4.05
C GLN A 268 -10.69 -3.48 5.48
N LEU A 269 -10.87 -2.18 5.68
CA LEU A 269 -10.87 -1.55 6.99
C LEU A 269 -12.25 -1.03 7.35
N SER A 270 -12.67 -1.26 8.59
CA SER A 270 -13.82 -0.57 9.16
C SER A 270 -13.50 0.92 9.43
N ASN A 271 -14.53 1.71 9.74
CA ASN A 271 -14.35 3.09 10.19
C ASN A 271 -13.45 3.21 11.44
N LYS A 272 -13.45 2.18 12.29
CA LYS A 272 -12.60 2.06 13.49
C LYS A 272 -11.22 1.46 13.20
N GLY A 273 -10.85 1.28 11.93
CA GLY A 273 -9.55 0.72 11.53
C GLY A 273 -9.38 -0.77 11.81
N GLN A 274 -10.46 -1.52 12.01
CA GLN A 274 -10.39 -2.97 12.21
C GLN A 274 -10.35 -3.69 10.85
N PRO A 275 -9.50 -4.71 10.69
CA PRO A 275 -9.39 -5.49 9.46
C PRO A 275 -10.62 -6.38 9.24
N GLY A 276 -11.06 -6.49 7.99
CA GLY A 276 -12.22 -7.26 7.55
C GLY A 276 -11.89 -8.20 6.39
N ALA A 277 -12.74 -8.18 5.36
CA ALA A 277 -12.60 -9.03 4.19
C ALA A 277 -11.32 -8.73 3.38
N VAL A 278 -10.84 -9.75 2.66
CA VAL A 278 -9.61 -9.69 1.88
C VAL A 278 -9.95 -9.65 0.39
N TYR A 279 -9.32 -8.70 -0.29
CA TYR A 279 -9.51 -8.44 -1.70
C TYR A 279 -8.18 -8.51 -2.44
N VAL A 280 -8.26 -8.76 -3.74
CA VAL A 280 -7.17 -8.56 -4.68
C VAL A 280 -7.53 -7.41 -5.61
N VAL A 281 -6.58 -6.51 -5.80
CA VAL A 281 -6.74 -5.28 -6.60
C VAL A 281 -5.63 -5.23 -7.63
N TYR A 282 -6.00 -5.12 -8.90
CA TYR A 282 -5.04 -5.04 -9.99
C TYR A 282 -4.29 -3.71 -9.96
N ASN A 283 -2.97 -3.78 -10.04
CA ASN A 283 -2.11 -2.63 -10.17
C ASN A 283 -1.94 -2.27 -11.65
N ASP A 284 -2.60 -1.20 -12.07
CA ASP A 284 -2.50 -0.64 -13.43
C ASP A 284 -1.26 0.25 -13.60
N ALA A 285 -0.52 0.56 -12.53
CA ALA A 285 0.71 1.33 -12.62
C ALA A 285 1.87 0.44 -13.08
N PRO A 286 2.54 0.73 -14.21
CA PRO A 286 3.78 0.04 -14.53
C PRO A 286 4.78 0.32 -13.42
N SER A 287 5.48 -0.72 -12.96
CA SER A 287 6.61 -0.60 -12.06
C SER A 287 7.63 0.32 -12.72
N LYS A 288 7.60 1.63 -12.42
CA LYS A 288 8.67 2.54 -12.81
C LYS A 288 9.91 2.00 -12.08
N LYS A 289 10.84 1.44 -12.84
CA LYS A 289 12.19 1.12 -12.33
C LYS A 289 12.79 2.44 -11.85
N VAL A 290 12.70 2.72 -10.56
CA VAL A 290 13.38 3.88 -9.98
C VAL A 290 14.84 3.48 -9.88
N LYS A 291 15.65 3.88 -10.87
CA LYS A 291 17.09 3.78 -10.78
C LYS A 291 17.58 4.87 -9.83
N TYR A 292 17.90 4.51 -8.60
CA TYR A 292 18.64 5.40 -7.70
C TYR A 292 20.11 5.33 -8.11
N LYS A 293 20.68 6.43 -8.60
CA LYS A 293 22.08 6.50 -9.08
C LYS A 293 23.14 6.36 -7.98
N GLU A 294 22.73 6.36 -6.71
CA GLU A 294 23.62 6.58 -5.56
C GLU A 294 23.76 5.36 -4.65
N TYR A 295 23.01 4.28 -4.94
CA TYR A 295 23.14 2.98 -4.33
C TYR A 295 23.04 1.94 -5.44
N ASP A 296 24.16 1.65 -6.11
CA ASP A 296 24.37 0.35 -6.75
C ASP A 296 24.60 -0.70 -5.64
N GLY A 297 23.63 -0.82 -4.72
CA GLY A 297 23.48 -2.06 -3.96
C GLY A 297 23.22 -3.21 -4.94
N PRO A 298 23.33 -4.48 -4.54
CA PRO A 298 22.94 -5.58 -5.42
C PRO A 298 21.56 -5.22 -5.96
N ASP A 299 21.44 -5.14 -7.30
CA ASP A 299 20.16 -4.91 -7.99
C ASP A 299 19.10 -5.63 -7.16
N GLU A 300 18.07 -4.93 -6.65
CA GLU A 300 16.91 -5.56 -6.01
C GLU A 300 16.65 -6.80 -6.83
N GLU A 301 16.97 -7.98 -6.28
CA GLU A 301 17.20 -9.19 -7.08
C GLU A 301 15.96 -9.30 -7.95
N LEU A 302 16.12 -8.91 -9.21
CA LEU A 302 14.98 -8.55 -10.03
C LEU A 302 14.51 -9.92 -10.42
N LEU A 303 13.60 -10.42 -9.58
CA LEU A 303 13.41 -11.83 -9.37
C LEU A 303 13.48 -12.48 -10.73
N THR A 304 14.38 -13.44 -10.86
CA THR A 304 14.50 -14.33 -12.02
C THR A 304 13.16 -15.03 -12.37
N ASP A 305 12.10 -14.78 -11.59
CA ASP A 305 10.65 -15.00 -11.76
C ASP A 305 10.02 -14.64 -13.12
N LEU A 306 10.74 -14.01 -14.06
CA LEU A 306 10.21 -13.68 -15.40
C LEU A 306 10.59 -14.66 -16.50
N ASP A 307 11.15 -15.83 -16.17
CA ASP A 307 11.38 -16.88 -17.16
C ASP A 307 10.15 -17.79 -17.37
N GLY A 308 9.93 -18.20 -18.62
CA GLY A 308 8.82 -19.08 -19.01
C GLY A 308 7.49 -18.35 -19.27
N ALA A 309 6.36 -18.97 -18.93
CA ALA A 309 5.03 -18.43 -19.25
C ALA A 309 4.72 -17.10 -18.51
N ALA A 310 5.49 -16.74 -17.48
CA ALA A 310 5.41 -15.48 -16.76
C ALA A 310 5.76 -14.25 -17.63
N ALA A 311 6.70 -14.39 -18.58
CA ALA A 311 7.05 -13.33 -19.53
C ALA A 311 5.87 -12.90 -20.43
N ASN A 312 4.90 -13.80 -20.62
CA ASN A 312 3.71 -13.58 -21.44
C ASN A 312 2.47 -13.22 -20.60
N HIS A 313 2.67 -12.82 -19.33
CA HIS A 313 1.58 -12.49 -18.44
C HIS A 313 0.88 -11.20 -18.89
N VAL A 314 -0.40 -11.31 -19.27
CA VAL A 314 -1.20 -10.15 -19.69
C VAL A 314 -1.72 -9.42 -18.45
N PRO A 315 -1.59 -8.08 -18.36
CA PRO A 315 -2.27 -7.22 -17.40
C PRO A 315 -3.69 -7.67 -17.04
N GLY A 316 -4.01 -7.71 -15.74
CA GLY A 316 -5.35 -8.03 -15.22
C GLY A 316 -5.78 -9.50 -15.32
N LYS A 317 -4.93 -10.41 -15.82
CA LYS A 317 -5.15 -11.86 -15.74
C LYS A 317 -4.50 -12.42 -14.48
N LEU A 318 -5.07 -13.48 -13.90
CA LEU A 318 -4.44 -14.16 -12.76
C LEU A 318 -3.37 -15.18 -13.17
N HIS A 319 -3.46 -15.70 -14.40
CA HIS A 319 -2.58 -16.70 -14.95
C HIS A 319 -2.54 -16.58 -16.48
N PRO A 320 -1.39 -16.81 -17.17
CA PRO A 320 -1.25 -16.57 -18.62
C PRO A 320 -2.28 -17.33 -19.47
N LYS A 321 -2.62 -18.56 -19.08
CA LYS A 321 -3.59 -19.43 -19.78
C LYS A 321 -5.06 -19.04 -19.59
N MET A 322 -5.37 -18.12 -18.66
CA MET A 322 -6.76 -17.72 -18.43
C MET A 322 -7.28 -16.76 -19.50
N LYS A 323 -8.59 -16.80 -19.74
CA LYS A 323 -9.29 -15.87 -20.63
C LYS A 323 -10.02 -14.74 -19.89
N VAL A 324 -10.25 -14.92 -18.59
CA VAL A 324 -11.02 -13.99 -17.76
C VAL A 324 -10.09 -12.97 -17.11
N GLN A 325 -10.56 -11.72 -17.05
CA GLN A 325 -9.90 -10.60 -16.39
C GLN A 325 -10.84 -9.95 -15.38
N PHE A 326 -10.25 -9.38 -14.35
CA PHE A 326 -10.92 -8.48 -13.41
C PHE A 326 -9.90 -7.52 -12.82
N THR A 327 -10.37 -6.43 -12.24
CA THR A 327 -9.55 -5.44 -11.55
C THR A 327 -9.71 -5.53 -10.04
N VAL A 328 -10.86 -6.00 -9.55
CA VAL A 328 -11.12 -6.21 -8.13
C VAL A 328 -11.89 -7.50 -7.92
N ALA A 329 -11.42 -8.34 -6.99
CA ALA A 329 -12.15 -9.52 -6.52
C ALA A 329 -11.95 -9.73 -5.03
N LYS A 330 -12.99 -10.20 -4.35
CA LYS A 330 -12.90 -10.70 -2.97
C LYS A 330 -12.38 -12.14 -2.99
N ILE A 331 -11.49 -12.46 -2.04
CA ILE A 331 -10.87 -13.79 -1.92
C ILE A 331 -11.17 -14.47 -0.58
N ALA A 332 -11.51 -13.70 0.45
CA ALA A 332 -11.87 -14.21 1.77
C ALA A 332 -12.72 -13.21 2.57
N GLU A 333 -13.51 -13.72 3.52
CA GLU A 333 -14.24 -12.90 4.51
C GLU A 333 -13.34 -12.33 5.61
N SER A 334 -12.18 -12.95 5.83
CA SER A 334 -11.22 -12.55 6.86
C SER A 334 -9.84 -13.11 6.54
N MET A 335 -8.78 -12.46 7.03
CA MET A 335 -7.41 -12.98 6.97
C MET A 335 -7.25 -14.35 7.64
N ASN A 336 -8.08 -14.66 8.65
CA ASN A 336 -8.06 -15.95 9.35
C ASN A 336 -8.43 -17.14 8.45
N ASN A 337 -9.06 -16.88 7.30
CA ASN A 337 -9.43 -17.92 6.33
C ASN A 337 -8.25 -18.28 5.39
N LEU A 338 -7.10 -17.60 5.54
CA LEU A 338 -5.89 -17.81 4.76
C LEU A 338 -4.88 -18.67 5.53
N GLY A 339 -3.72 -18.93 4.93
CA GLY A 339 -2.60 -19.64 5.56
C GLY A 339 -2.50 -21.13 5.22
N ASN A 340 -3.36 -21.65 4.33
CA ASN A 340 -3.33 -23.06 3.93
C ASN A 340 -3.57 -23.26 2.41
N LEU A 341 -2.60 -23.87 1.71
CA LEU A 341 -2.71 -24.18 0.27
C LEU A 341 -3.81 -25.20 -0.07
N MET A 342 -4.26 -25.99 0.91
CA MET A 342 -5.35 -26.96 0.73
C MET A 342 -6.71 -26.30 0.58
N ASN A 343 -6.86 -25.07 1.07
CA ASN A 343 -8.13 -24.35 1.06
C ASN A 343 -8.60 -24.17 -0.38
N VAL A 344 -9.85 -24.54 -0.65
CA VAL A 344 -10.49 -24.23 -1.92
C VAL A 344 -11.16 -22.87 -1.78
N PHE A 345 -10.83 -21.95 -2.68
CA PHE A 345 -11.43 -20.62 -2.68
C PHE A 345 -11.79 -20.19 -4.11
N ASN A 346 -12.60 -19.15 -4.21
CA ASN A 346 -13.00 -18.55 -5.48
C ASN A 346 -12.68 -17.05 -5.48
N PHE A 347 -12.45 -16.50 -6.68
CA PHE A 347 -12.36 -15.05 -6.87
C PHE A 347 -13.78 -14.51 -7.11
N GLU A 348 -14.37 -13.94 -6.07
CA GLU A 348 -15.65 -13.25 -6.14
C GLU A 348 -15.45 -11.89 -6.79
N LYS A 349 -15.63 -11.86 -8.09
CA LYS A 349 -15.39 -10.69 -8.93
C LYS A 349 -16.32 -9.52 -8.53
N VAL A 350 -15.70 -8.39 -8.22
CA VAL A 350 -16.40 -7.15 -7.86
C VAL A 350 -16.37 -6.14 -9.01
N ALA A 351 -15.25 -6.03 -9.73
CA ALA A 351 -15.11 -5.09 -10.85
C ALA A 351 -14.24 -5.67 -11.98
N THR A 352 -14.63 -5.38 -13.23
CA THR A 352 -13.81 -5.59 -14.44
C THR A 352 -13.00 -4.38 -14.85
N GLU A 353 -13.55 -3.19 -14.61
CA GLU A 353 -13.00 -1.94 -15.06
C GLU A 353 -12.11 -1.35 -13.98
N LYS A 354 -11.12 -0.54 -14.38
CA LYS A 354 -10.28 0.16 -13.42
C LYS A 354 -11.17 1.02 -12.50
N ARG A 355 -10.94 0.91 -11.19
CA ARG A 355 -11.54 1.78 -10.19
C ARG A 355 -10.47 2.78 -9.72
N PRO A 356 -10.72 4.10 -9.80
CA PRO A 356 -9.78 5.09 -9.30
C PRO A 356 -9.47 4.87 -7.83
N ILE A 357 -8.18 4.79 -7.51
CA ILE A 357 -7.67 4.67 -6.14
C ILE A 357 -7.36 6.07 -5.61
N GLN A 358 -7.76 6.35 -4.38
CA GLN A 358 -7.63 7.67 -3.76
C GLN A 358 -6.95 7.54 -2.40
N SER A 359 -6.18 8.56 -2.03
CA SER A 359 -5.67 8.68 -0.67
C SER A 359 -6.83 8.90 0.32
N THR A 360 -6.74 8.33 1.52
CA THR A 360 -7.68 8.57 2.62
C THR A 360 -7.04 9.29 3.80
N ARG A 361 -7.82 9.59 4.85
CA ARG A 361 -7.42 10.33 6.05
C ARG A 361 -7.95 9.68 7.31
N ILE A 362 -7.20 9.82 8.40
CA ILE A 362 -7.68 9.53 9.76
C ILE A 362 -8.12 10.85 10.38
N VAL A 363 -9.38 10.92 10.79
CA VAL A 363 -9.97 12.10 11.42
C VAL A 363 -10.26 11.81 12.88
N THR A 364 -10.12 12.82 13.72
CA THR A 364 -10.47 12.73 15.15
C THR A 364 -11.74 13.53 15.40
N ASN A 365 -12.75 12.90 16.00
CA ASN A 365 -14.00 13.58 16.35
C ASN A 365 -13.86 14.42 17.64
N LYS A 366 -14.93 15.15 18.00
CA LYS A 366 -14.98 15.98 19.22
C LYS A 366 -14.76 15.18 20.51
N ASN A 367 -15.06 13.87 20.49
CA ASN A 367 -14.87 12.96 21.62
C ASN A 367 -13.46 12.35 21.64
N LYS A 368 -12.52 12.84 20.82
CA LYS A 368 -11.16 12.31 20.65
C LYS A 368 -11.10 10.89 20.07
N GLU A 369 -12.19 10.40 19.50
CA GLU A 369 -12.21 9.10 18.81
C GLU A 369 -11.67 9.27 17.38
N LYS A 370 -10.75 8.40 16.99
CA LYS A 370 -10.18 8.38 15.64
C LYS A 370 -11.00 7.47 14.73
N PHE A 371 -11.20 7.90 13.49
CA PHE A 371 -11.88 7.11 12.46
C PHE A 371 -11.27 7.35 11.09
N ILE A 372 -11.32 6.32 10.23
CA ILE A 372 -10.88 6.42 8.84
C ILE A 372 -12.03 6.95 7.99
N LEU A 373 -11.75 7.91 7.13
CA LEU A 373 -12.75 8.50 6.26
C LEU A 373 -13.05 7.57 5.07
N HIS A 374 -14.29 7.07 4.97
CA HIS A 374 -14.71 6.14 3.92
C HIS A 374 -15.17 6.83 2.63
N ALA A 375 -15.64 8.08 2.72
CA ALA A 375 -16.07 8.86 1.57
C ALA A 375 -15.38 10.23 1.55
N ASN A 376 -14.72 10.54 0.44
CA ASN A 376 -14.43 11.92 0.08
C ASN A 376 -15.57 12.41 -0.83
N PRO A 377 -16.33 13.47 -0.49
CA PRO A 377 -17.06 14.17 -1.51
C PRO A 377 -16.03 14.72 -2.50
N LEU A 378 -16.08 14.26 -3.75
CA LEU A 378 -15.36 14.89 -4.85
C LEU A 378 -15.61 16.40 -4.76
N PRO A 379 -14.58 17.25 -4.78
CA PRO A 379 -14.79 18.68 -4.90
C PRO A 379 -15.59 18.91 -6.19
N LYS A 380 -16.83 19.40 -6.06
CA LYS A 380 -17.50 20.02 -7.21
C LYS A 380 -16.63 21.21 -7.57
N GLN A 381 -15.96 21.16 -8.73
CA GLN A 381 -15.42 22.38 -9.32
C GLN A 381 -16.58 23.38 -9.39
N PRO A 382 -16.47 24.57 -8.80
CA PRO A 382 -17.48 25.59 -9.01
C PRO A 382 -17.52 25.89 -10.50
N PRO A 383 -18.71 26.00 -11.12
CA PRO A 383 -18.82 26.47 -12.49
C PRO A 383 -18.18 27.86 -12.53
N THR A 384 -17.20 28.03 -13.39
CA THR A 384 -16.62 29.32 -13.72
C THR A 384 -17.75 30.20 -14.25
N ALA A 385 -18.27 31.07 -13.37
CA ALA A 385 -19.19 32.12 -13.74
C ALA A 385 -18.44 33.06 -14.69
N GLY A 386 -18.94 33.13 -15.92
CA GLY A 386 -18.40 34.02 -16.92
C GLY A 386 -18.69 35.49 -16.63
N GLY A 387 -17.79 36.34 -17.13
CA GLY A 387 -18.07 37.72 -17.51
C GLY A 387 -16.89 38.67 -17.27
N PRO A 388 -16.69 39.73 -18.08
CA PRO A 388 -17.09 39.95 -19.47
C PRO A 388 -15.88 40.30 -20.39
N ALA A 389 -16.19 40.45 -21.67
CA ALA A 389 -15.27 40.72 -22.77
C ALA A 389 -14.45 42.03 -22.66
N SER A 390 -13.25 41.97 -23.25
CA SER A 390 -12.31 43.07 -23.50
C SER A 390 -12.91 44.24 -24.31
N PRO A 391 -12.29 45.43 -24.27
CA PRO A 391 -12.21 46.29 -25.43
C PRO A 391 -10.84 46.17 -26.11
N THR A 392 -10.93 45.97 -27.42
CA THR A 392 -9.90 45.87 -28.44
C THR A 392 -9.01 47.12 -28.52
N ARG A 393 -7.69 46.97 -28.71
CA ARG A 393 -6.88 47.91 -29.50
C ARG A 393 -5.81 47.16 -30.28
N GLY A 394 -5.77 47.46 -31.58
CA GLY A 394 -4.95 46.83 -32.62
C GLY A 394 -3.45 47.18 -32.57
N PRO A 395 -2.69 46.95 -33.67
CA PRO A 395 -1.39 46.27 -33.53
C PRO A 395 -0.15 47.08 -34.02
N VAL A 396 1.06 46.57 -33.66
CA VAL A 396 2.40 46.70 -34.35
C VAL A 396 3.24 47.99 -34.01
N PRO A 397 4.61 48.05 -34.07
CA PRO A 397 5.75 47.15 -33.69
C PRO A 397 7.00 47.90 -33.03
N PRO A 398 8.33 47.60 -33.25
CA PRO A 398 9.32 47.43 -32.16
C PRO A 398 10.49 48.46 -32.16
N SER A 399 11.52 48.20 -31.33
CA SER A 399 12.86 48.84 -31.23
C SER A 399 12.92 50.04 -30.26
N ARG A 400 13.97 50.37 -29.48
CA ARG A 400 15.44 50.17 -29.47
C ARG A 400 15.93 50.48 -28.03
N GLY A 401 17.05 49.89 -27.56
CA GLY A 401 17.79 50.37 -26.36
C GLY A 401 18.51 51.71 -26.62
N PRO A 402 19.51 52.18 -25.82
CA PRO A 402 20.23 51.56 -24.69
C PRO A 402 20.36 52.50 -23.45
N ASN A 403 20.99 52.04 -22.35
CA ASN A 403 22.02 52.79 -21.60
C ASN A 403 22.41 52.11 -20.26
N THR A 404 23.69 51.76 -20.16
CA THR A 404 24.54 51.51 -18.98
C THR A 404 25.92 52.08 -19.33
N PRO A 405 26.91 52.26 -18.41
CA PRO A 405 26.95 52.45 -16.94
C PRO A 405 27.96 53.60 -16.57
N PRO A 406 28.58 53.64 -15.36
CA PRO A 406 29.97 53.14 -15.22
C PRO A 406 30.24 52.37 -13.89
N ARG A 407 30.99 51.23 -13.86
CA ARG A 407 32.46 51.03 -13.62
C ARG A 407 33.02 51.87 -12.46
N GLY A 408 33.73 51.40 -11.42
CA GLY A 408 34.49 50.19 -11.00
C GLY A 408 35.33 50.62 -9.74
N PRO A 409 36.37 49.91 -9.21
CA PRO A 409 37.10 48.76 -9.77
C PRO A 409 37.51 47.60 -8.79
N ASN A 410 37.81 46.43 -9.39
CA ASN A 410 38.88 45.43 -9.18
C ASN A 410 39.19 44.89 -7.76
N THR A 411 39.35 43.57 -7.52
CA THR A 411 40.34 42.66 -8.16
C THR A 411 39.97 41.15 -8.11
N LEU A 412 40.13 40.52 -9.28
CA LEU A 412 40.41 39.14 -9.77
C LEU A 412 40.62 37.89 -8.84
N PRO A 413 40.52 36.66 -9.43
CA PRO A 413 40.17 35.39 -8.78
C PRO A 413 41.38 34.48 -8.50
N ARG A 414 41.16 33.40 -7.74
CA ARG A 414 42.12 32.30 -7.58
C ARG A 414 41.46 30.96 -7.88
N ASP A 415 41.90 30.35 -8.98
CA ASP A 415 41.77 28.92 -9.26
C ASP A 415 42.58 28.11 -8.24
N SER A 416 42.01 26.98 -7.80
CA SER A 416 42.81 25.85 -7.34
C SER A 416 42.05 24.54 -7.60
N ASN A 417 42.45 23.87 -8.68
CA ASN A 417 42.32 22.44 -8.87
C ASN A 417 42.89 21.69 -7.67
N SER A 418 42.13 20.77 -7.08
CA SER A 418 42.63 19.57 -6.39
C SER A 418 41.50 18.53 -6.27
N PRO A 419 41.72 17.28 -6.68
CA PRO A 419 40.68 16.25 -6.76
C PRO A 419 40.41 15.62 -5.39
N THR A 420 39.12 15.48 -5.06
CA THR A 420 38.63 14.69 -3.93
C THR A 420 38.90 13.19 -4.15
N PRO A 421 39.45 12.46 -3.15
CA PRO A 421 39.67 11.02 -3.26
C PRO A 421 38.35 10.26 -3.12
N THR A 422 38.08 9.42 -4.10
CA THR A 422 37.02 8.41 -4.11
C THR A 422 37.31 7.33 -3.05
N TRP A 423 36.46 7.25 -2.04
CA TRP A 423 36.39 6.08 -1.15
C TRP A 423 35.55 5.01 -1.85
N ARG A 424 36.17 3.87 -2.15
CA ARG A 424 35.47 2.63 -2.52
C ARG A 424 35.22 1.85 -1.23
N TYR A 425 33.96 1.51 -0.97
CA TYR A 425 33.58 0.35 -0.15
C TYR A 425 33.24 -0.81 -1.07
#